data_AF-A0A9N8HH36-F1
#
_entry.id   AF-A0A9N8HH36-F1
#
_cell.length_a   1.000
_cell.length_b   1.000
_cell.length_c   1.000
_cell.angle_alpha   90.00
_cell.angle_beta   90.00
_cell.angle_gamma   90.00
#
_symmetry.space_group_name_H-M   'P 1'
#
loop_
_entity.id
_entity.type
_entity.pdbx_description
1 polymer ?
#
loop_
_entity_poly.entity_id
_entity_poly.type
_entity_poly.pdbx_seq_one_letter_code
_entity_poly.pdbx_strand_id
1 'polypeptide(L)'
;MMSFEVSGVGLLGASVTVAATTLDDAVWLVPYVGSSSKWSTSARVVHAFLFLLTLLSLAVASVLVAFFITRSVTLTSSSTVTDENSKRQEILMGAIAATLCWILAIFFYVKKWLKRRRRQRQEEERLIRLQDGESEGPNYDSTKGTTSSSPENQPPSEDHGDPTGLSCSSIGTVISLTMLGALDELSYFPALLVGKIFTPWEICLGTLLAAIFILLIVTCCLARCKPLADCLDRIPIYTVIALFATILTLGVLFDALWDDR
;
A
#
# COMPACT_ATOMS: atom_id res chain seq x y z
N MET A 1 -15.17 -6.08 -35.92
CA MET A 1 -14.70 -4.82 -35.32
C MET A 1 -15.86 -4.24 -34.53
N MET A 2 -15.82 -4.32 -33.20
CA MET A 2 -16.77 -3.58 -32.36
C MET A 2 -16.25 -2.14 -32.27
N SER A 3 -17.02 -1.17 -32.73
CA SER A 3 -16.72 0.25 -32.53
C SER A 3 -16.89 0.54 -31.04
N PHE A 4 -15.79 0.83 -30.36
CA PHE A 4 -15.82 1.21 -28.94
C PHE A 4 -16.22 2.68 -28.83
N GLU A 5 -17.52 2.95 -28.83
CA GLU A 5 -18.02 4.29 -28.50
C GLU A 5 -17.93 4.49 -26.99
N VAL A 6 -16.95 5.27 -26.56
CA VAL A 6 -16.83 5.71 -25.17
C VAL A 6 -17.82 6.84 -24.96
N SER A 7 -18.80 6.65 -24.09
CA SER A 7 -19.72 7.73 -23.72
C SER A 7 -18.98 8.73 -22.86
N GLY A 8 -18.99 10.01 -23.23
CA GLY A 8 -18.37 11.06 -22.40
C GLY A 8 -18.96 11.11 -20.98
N VAL A 9 -20.26 10.80 -20.84
CA VAL A 9 -20.95 10.71 -19.54
C VAL A 9 -20.48 9.48 -18.76
N GLY A 10 -20.34 8.34 -19.42
CA GLY A 10 -19.85 7.10 -18.80
C GLY A 10 -18.41 7.25 -18.33
N LEU A 11 -17.54 7.86 -19.15
CA LEU A 11 -16.16 8.17 -18.79
C LEU A 11 -16.08 9.13 -17.59
N LEU A 12 -16.86 10.21 -17.60
CA LEU A 12 -16.88 11.16 -16.47
C LEU A 12 -17.39 10.50 -15.19
N GLY A 13 -18.46 9.70 -15.28
CA GLY A 13 -19.02 8.95 -14.15
C GLY A 13 -18.02 7.95 -13.58
N ALA A 14 -17.34 7.19 -14.44
CA ALA A 14 -16.28 6.27 -14.03
C ALA A 14 -15.12 7.02 -13.38
N SER A 15 -14.62 8.11 -13.97
CA SER A 15 -13.56 8.94 -13.39
C SER A 15 -13.92 9.49 -12.01
N VAL A 16 -15.14 10.03 -11.83
CA VAL A 16 -15.58 10.58 -10.54
C VAL A 16 -15.71 9.47 -9.50
N THR A 17 -16.29 8.33 -9.89
CA THR A 17 -16.45 7.17 -9.01
C THR A 17 -15.08 6.66 -8.54
N VAL A 18 -14.17 6.43 -9.48
CA VAL A 18 -12.81 5.97 -9.15
C VAL A 18 -12.06 7.03 -8.35
N ALA A 19 -12.16 8.31 -8.70
CA ALA A 19 -11.51 9.37 -7.94
C ALA A 19 -12.03 9.46 -6.50
N ALA A 20 -13.32 9.20 -6.27
CA ALA A 20 -13.88 9.17 -4.93
C ALA A 20 -13.36 7.99 -4.11
N THR A 21 -13.23 6.81 -4.71
CA THR A 21 -12.72 5.60 -4.04
C THR A 21 -11.19 5.56 -3.92
N THR A 22 -10.46 6.35 -4.70
CA THR A 22 -8.98 6.43 -4.61
C THR A 22 -8.49 7.66 -3.88
N LEU A 23 -9.39 8.54 -3.44
CA LEU A 23 -8.99 9.75 -2.72
C LEU A 23 -8.39 9.41 -1.35
N ASP A 24 -8.93 8.42 -0.65
CA ASP A 24 -8.33 7.90 0.58
C ASP A 24 -7.04 7.12 0.30
N ASP A 25 -6.93 6.47 -0.86
CA ASP A 25 -5.67 5.82 -1.27
C ASP A 25 -4.53 6.81 -1.44
N ALA A 26 -4.87 7.98 -1.99
CA ALA A 26 -3.96 9.09 -2.19
C ALA A 26 -3.32 9.59 -0.90
N VAL A 27 -4.03 9.42 0.23
CA VAL A 27 -3.56 9.81 1.55
C VAL A 27 -2.32 9.00 1.95
N TRP A 28 -2.23 7.74 1.52
CA TRP A 28 -1.06 6.89 1.77
C TRP A 28 0.19 7.29 0.98
N LEU A 29 0.03 8.05 -0.12
CA LEU A 29 1.15 8.60 -0.87
C LEU A 29 1.77 9.83 -0.20
N VAL A 30 1.03 10.50 0.69
CA VAL A 30 1.44 11.78 1.28
C VAL A 30 2.82 11.71 1.95
N PRO A 31 3.16 10.67 2.76
CA PRO A 31 4.50 10.57 3.36
C PRO A 31 5.62 10.41 2.33
N TYR A 32 5.35 9.80 1.17
CA TYR A 32 6.35 9.55 0.13
C TYR A 32 6.54 10.73 -0.82
N VAL A 33 5.48 11.49 -1.08
CA VAL A 33 5.48 12.64 -1.99
C VAL A 33 5.80 13.94 -1.25
N GLY A 34 5.30 14.08 -0.01
CA GLY A 34 5.38 15.30 0.79
C GLY A 34 6.63 15.43 1.67
N SER A 35 7.38 14.35 1.90
CA SER A 35 8.55 14.41 2.79
C SER A 35 9.64 15.34 2.25
N SER A 36 9.96 16.30 3.12
CA SER A 36 10.83 17.45 2.94
C SER A 36 12.25 17.11 2.45
N SER A 37 12.71 17.91 1.47
CA SER A 37 14.11 18.24 1.12
C SER A 37 15.11 17.15 0.69
N LYS A 38 15.00 15.89 1.08
CA LYS A 38 16.10 14.90 0.86
C LYS A 38 15.99 14.03 -0.39
N TRP A 39 14.81 13.94 -1.01
CA TRP A 39 14.58 13.03 -2.14
C TRP A 39 14.69 13.80 -3.45
N SER A 40 15.50 13.28 -4.37
CA SER A 40 15.58 13.78 -5.75
C SER A 40 14.20 13.79 -6.40
N THR A 41 13.89 14.81 -7.20
CA THR A 41 12.66 14.91 -8.01
C THR A 41 12.41 13.63 -8.82
N SER A 42 13.47 12.96 -9.26
CA SER A 42 13.39 11.67 -9.97
C SER A 42 12.69 10.58 -9.14
N ALA A 43 12.98 10.48 -7.85
CA ALA A 43 12.36 9.46 -6.99
C ALA A 43 10.86 9.72 -6.82
N ARG A 44 10.44 10.98 -6.73
CA ARG A 44 9.01 11.36 -6.64
C ARG A 44 8.26 10.97 -7.91
N VAL A 45 8.85 11.21 -9.08
CA VAL A 45 8.27 10.81 -10.37
C VAL A 45 8.17 9.30 -10.47
N VAL A 46 9.21 8.55 -10.05
CA VAL A 46 9.18 7.08 -10.04
C VAL A 46 8.07 6.56 -9.13
N HIS A 47 7.90 7.12 -7.93
CA HIS A 47 6.82 6.71 -7.02
C HIS A 47 5.43 7.03 -7.57
N ALA A 48 5.24 8.21 -8.17
CA ALA A 48 3.99 8.59 -8.82
C ALA A 48 3.66 7.66 -10.01
N PHE A 49 4.66 7.34 -10.83
CA PHE A 49 4.50 6.42 -11.95
C PHE A 49 4.17 4.99 -11.48
N LEU A 50 4.85 4.50 -10.44
CA LEU A 50 4.56 3.19 -9.86
C LEU A 50 3.15 3.12 -9.27
N PHE A 51 2.68 4.19 -8.63
CA PHE A 51 1.30 4.29 -8.15
C PHE A 51 0.31 4.17 -9.31
N LEU A 52 0.49 4.95 -10.37
CA LEU A 52 -0.37 4.92 -11.55
C LEU A 52 -0.36 3.54 -12.23
N LEU A 53 0.82 2.94 -12.41
CA LEU A 53 0.96 1.60 -13.00
C LEU A 53 0.25 0.54 -12.14
N THR A 54 0.32 0.67 -10.82
CA THR A 54 -0.33 -0.25 -9.89
C THR A 54 -1.85 -0.13 -10.00
N LEU A 55 -2.42 1.08 -9.91
CA LEU A 55 -3.86 1.29 -10.08
C LEU A 55 -4.37 0.78 -11.42
N LEU A 56 -3.67 1.10 -12.51
CA LEU A 56 -4.06 0.64 -13.84
C LEU A 56 -3.99 -0.90 -13.95
N SER A 57 -2.97 -1.53 -13.35
CA SER A 57 -2.86 -2.99 -13.32
C SER A 57 -4.01 -3.62 -12.53
N LEU A 58 -4.44 -3.01 -11.42
CA LEU A 58 -5.60 -3.48 -10.65
C LEU A 58 -6.90 -3.31 -11.43
N ALA A 59 -7.10 -2.20 -12.13
CA ALA A 59 -8.26 -2.02 -13.00
C ALA A 59 -8.31 -3.06 -14.13
N VAL A 60 -7.16 -3.37 -14.75
CA VAL A 60 -7.10 -4.45 -15.75
C VAL A 60 -7.39 -5.81 -15.12
N ALA A 61 -6.82 -6.09 -13.95
CA ALA A 61 -7.07 -7.33 -13.23
C ALA A 61 -8.55 -7.50 -12.85
N SER A 62 -9.22 -6.44 -12.40
CA SER A 62 -10.65 -6.48 -12.07
C SER A 62 -11.52 -6.68 -13.30
N VAL A 63 -11.17 -6.08 -14.45
CA VAL A 63 -11.82 -6.36 -15.73
C VAL A 63 -11.68 -7.84 -16.11
N LEU A 64 -10.50 -8.43 -15.93
CA LEU A 64 -10.29 -9.86 -16.18
C LEU A 64 -11.14 -10.72 -15.24
N VAL A 65 -11.17 -10.39 -13.95
CA VAL A 65 -12.02 -11.07 -12.96
C VAL A 65 -13.50 -10.99 -13.34
N ALA A 66 -13.99 -9.81 -13.69
CA ALA A 66 -15.37 -9.61 -14.13
C ALA A 66 -15.71 -10.42 -15.38
N PHE A 67 -14.77 -10.50 -16.33
CA PHE A 67 -14.90 -11.33 -17.52
C PHE A 67 -14.99 -12.82 -17.18
N PHE A 68 -14.14 -13.31 -16.27
CA PHE A 68 -14.19 -14.70 -15.80
C PHE A 68 -15.50 -14.99 -15.07
N ILE A 69 -15.98 -14.10 -14.19
CA ILE A 69 -17.25 -14.24 -13.49
C ILE A 69 -18.40 -14.31 -14.50
N THR A 70 -18.50 -13.35 -15.40
CA THR A 70 -19.55 -13.29 -16.44
C THR A 70 -19.55 -14.55 -17.30
N ARG A 71 -18.37 -15.02 -17.71
CA ARG A 71 -18.23 -16.25 -18.49
C ARG A 71 -18.66 -17.49 -17.70
N SER A 72 -18.28 -17.55 -16.42
CA SER A 72 -18.61 -18.69 -15.55
C SER A 72 -20.12 -18.75 -15.31
N VAL A 73 -20.76 -17.63 -14.99
CA VAL A 73 -22.21 -17.53 -14.82
C VAL A 73 -22.95 -17.89 -16.11
N THR A 74 -22.45 -17.45 -17.27
CA THR A 74 -23.06 -17.79 -18.57
C THR A 74 -23.01 -19.30 -18.85
N LEU A 75 -21.91 -19.96 -18.48
CA LEU A 75 -21.77 -21.41 -18.60
C LEU A 75 -22.67 -22.16 -17.62
N THR A 76 -22.77 -21.69 -16.37
CA THR A 76 -23.57 -22.33 -15.32
C THR A 76 -25.08 -22.09 -15.49
N SER A 77 -25.51 -20.98 -16.08
CA SER A 77 -26.93 -20.65 -16.29
C SER A 77 -27.64 -21.58 -17.29
N SER A 78 -26.89 -22.40 -18.04
CA SER A 78 -27.49 -23.49 -18.84
C SER A 78 -28.08 -24.62 -17.98
N SER A 79 -27.74 -24.66 -16.69
CA SER A 79 -28.35 -25.53 -15.69
C SER A 79 -29.24 -24.68 -14.79
N THR A 80 -30.54 -24.98 -14.73
CA THR A 80 -31.57 -24.27 -13.96
C THR A 80 -31.10 -23.92 -12.55
N VAL A 81 -30.75 -22.65 -12.34
CA VAL A 81 -30.26 -22.11 -11.07
C VAL A 81 -31.46 -21.87 -10.14
N THR A 82 -31.44 -22.52 -8.98
CA THR A 82 -32.34 -22.22 -7.86
C THR A 82 -31.81 -21.01 -7.07
N ASP A 83 -32.71 -20.13 -6.64
CA ASP A 83 -32.43 -18.85 -5.94
C ASP A 83 -31.51 -19.01 -4.71
N GLU A 84 -31.62 -20.15 -4.01
CA GLU A 84 -30.79 -20.56 -2.87
C GLU A 84 -29.28 -20.54 -3.15
N ASN A 85 -28.86 -20.90 -4.36
CA ASN A 85 -27.44 -20.98 -4.70
C ASN A 85 -26.80 -19.60 -4.85
N SER A 86 -27.58 -18.58 -5.22
CA SER A 86 -27.09 -17.21 -5.36
C SER A 86 -26.70 -16.62 -4.00
N LYS A 87 -27.57 -16.78 -2.99
CA LYS A 87 -27.29 -16.33 -1.62
C LYS A 87 -26.03 -16.97 -1.04
N ARG A 88 -25.87 -18.30 -1.21
CA ARG A 88 -24.66 -19.02 -0.76
C ARG A 88 -23.39 -18.50 -1.42
N GLN A 89 -23.45 -18.12 -2.70
CA GLN A 89 -22.30 -17.56 -3.40
C GLN A 89 -21.93 -16.17 -2.88
N GLU A 90 -22.90 -15.33 -2.55
CA GLU A 90 -22.66 -14.01 -1.96
C GLU A 90 -21.95 -14.13 -0.59
N ILE A 91 -22.47 -14.98 0.30
CA ILE A 91 -21.85 -15.25 1.61
C ILE A 91 -20.44 -15.82 1.45
N LEU A 92 -20.25 -16.77 0.51
CA LEU A 92 -18.95 -17.37 0.25
C LEU A 92 -17.92 -16.33 -0.24
N MET A 93 -18.31 -15.45 -1.16
CA MET A 93 -17.45 -14.39 -1.67
C MET A 93 -17.08 -13.39 -0.56
N GLY A 94 -18.04 -13.01 0.28
CA GLY A 94 -17.80 -12.17 1.47
C GLY A 94 -16.83 -12.82 2.45
N ALA A 95 -16.98 -14.11 2.73
CA ALA A 95 -16.09 -14.87 3.62
C ALA A 95 -14.66 -14.98 3.08
N ILE A 96 -14.50 -15.20 1.76
CA ILE A 96 -13.19 -15.23 1.11
C ILE A 96 -12.50 -13.86 1.23
N ALA A 97 -13.23 -12.77 0.94
CA ALA A 97 -12.69 -11.42 1.05
C ALA A 97 -12.26 -11.08 2.49
N ALA A 98 -13.09 -11.40 3.48
CA ALA A 98 -12.75 -11.21 4.89
C ALA A 98 -11.52 -12.02 5.31
N THR A 99 -11.43 -13.29 4.88
CA THR A 99 -10.28 -14.16 5.18
C THR A 99 -8.99 -13.63 4.58
N LEU A 100 -9.02 -13.18 3.32
CA LEU A 100 -7.86 -12.55 2.67
C LEU A 100 -7.42 -11.28 3.42
N CYS A 101 -8.37 -10.45 3.87
CA CYS A 101 -8.09 -9.25 4.64
C CYS A 101 -7.38 -9.57 5.97
N TRP A 102 -7.83 -10.59 6.70
CA TRP A 102 -7.18 -11.07 7.92
C TRP A 102 -5.76 -11.61 7.67
N ILE A 103 -5.57 -12.40 6.61
CA ILE A 103 -4.25 -12.92 6.23
C ILE A 103 -3.27 -11.76 5.97
N LEU A 104 -3.70 -10.73 5.24
CA LEU A 104 -2.88 -9.54 4.98
C LEU A 104 -2.58 -8.77 6.27
N ALA A 105 -3.57 -8.58 7.15
CA ALA A 105 -3.39 -7.92 8.44
C ALA A 105 -2.33 -8.63 9.30
N ILE A 106 -2.44 -9.96 9.43
CA ILE A 106 -1.48 -10.79 10.16
C ILE A 106 -0.09 -10.71 9.51
N PHE A 107 -0.01 -10.79 8.18
CA PHE A 107 1.25 -10.68 7.45
C PHE A 107 1.97 -9.35 7.73
N PHE A 108 1.27 -8.21 7.64
CA PHE A 108 1.87 -6.91 7.93
C PHE A 108 2.24 -6.75 9.41
N TYR A 109 1.43 -7.30 10.32
CA TYR A 109 1.74 -7.32 11.75
C TYR A 109 3.03 -8.10 12.03
N VAL A 110 3.13 -9.34 11.52
CA VAL A 110 4.32 -10.20 11.68
C VAL A 110 5.54 -9.55 11.04
N LYS A 111 5.43 -8.98 9.84
CA LYS A 111 6.52 -8.27 9.17
C LYS A 111 7.02 -7.10 10.02
N LYS A 112 6.12 -6.29 10.61
CA LYS A 112 6.51 -5.18 11.50
C LYS A 112 7.16 -5.70 12.78
N TRP A 113 6.62 -6.77 13.37
CA TRP A 113 7.17 -7.40 14.57
C TRP A 113 8.58 -7.96 14.33
N LEU A 114 8.81 -8.65 13.21
CA LEU A 114 10.12 -9.14 12.80
C LEU A 114 11.11 -7.99 12.58
N LYS A 115 10.67 -6.89 11.95
CA LYS A 115 11.52 -5.69 11.78
C LYS A 115 11.89 -5.05 13.13
N ARG A 116 10.94 -4.99 14.07
CA ARG A 116 11.21 -4.49 15.44
C ARG A 116 12.23 -5.36 16.16
N ARG A 117 12.13 -6.69 16.04
CA ARG A 117 13.12 -7.62 16.59
C ARG A 117 14.52 -7.43 16.01
N ARG A 118 14.66 -7.16 14.71
CA ARG A 118 15.96 -6.86 14.10
C ARG A 118 16.62 -5.60 14.67
N ARG A 119 15.83 -4.55 14.92
CA ARG A 119 16.33 -3.30 15.52
C ARG A 119 16.79 -3.49 16.97
N GLN A 120 16.03 -4.25 17.77
CA GLN A 120 16.40 -4.58 19.14
C GLN A 120 17.74 -5.34 19.21
N ARG A 121 17.96 -6.30 18.29
CA ARG A 121 19.25 -7.02 18.22
C ARG A 121 20.42 -6.09 17.85
N GLN A 122 20.22 -5.14 16.94
CA GLN A 122 21.28 -4.18 16.58
C GLN A 122 21.61 -3.21 17.74
N GLU A 123 20.61 -2.82 18.54
CA GLU A 123 20.84 -2.00 19.74
C GLU A 123 21.58 -2.80 20.82
N GLU A 124 21.20 -4.06 21.03
CA GLU A 124 21.86 -4.97 21.97
C GLU A 124 23.33 -5.23 21.59
N GLU A 125 23.61 -5.50 20.31
CA GLU A 125 24.98 -5.66 19.79
C GLU A 125 25.83 -4.38 19.95
N ARG A 126 25.22 -3.20 19.81
CA ARG A 126 25.91 -1.91 20.04
C ARG A 126 26.26 -1.72 21.51
N LEU A 127 25.36 -2.09 22.43
CA LEU A 127 25.63 -2.01 23.86
C LEU A 127 26.74 -2.97 24.30
N ILE A 128 26.76 -4.19 23.78
CA ILE A 128 27.82 -5.17 24.05
C ILE A 128 29.19 -4.64 23.59
N ARG A 129 29.27 -4.08 22.37
CA ARG A 129 30.53 -3.48 21.86
C ARG A 129 31.04 -2.30 22.68
N LEU A 130 30.14 -1.47 23.21
CA LEU A 130 30.52 -0.36 24.09
C LEU A 130 31.07 -0.86 25.42
N GLN A 131 30.48 -1.93 25.96
CA GLN A 131 30.93 -2.54 27.21
C GLN A 131 32.29 -3.24 27.06
N ASP A 132 32.54 -3.91 25.93
CA ASP A 132 33.83 -4.55 25.66
C ASP A 132 34.95 -3.52 25.41
N GLY A 133 34.63 -2.42 24.73
CA GLY A 133 35.60 -1.34 24.43
C GLY A 133 36.03 -0.53 25.65
N GLU A 134 35.22 -0.48 26.72
CA GLU A 134 35.58 0.22 27.96
C GLU A 134 36.56 -0.59 28.82
N SER A 135 36.72 -1.89 28.54
CA SER A 135 37.57 -2.80 29.33
C SER A 135 39.01 -2.95 28.81
N GLU A 136 39.33 -2.43 27.61
CA GLU A 136 40.72 -2.15 27.22
C GLU A 136 41.18 -0.86 27.90
N GLY A 137 41.47 -0.96 29.20
CA GLY A 137 42.12 0.11 29.94
C GLY A 137 43.44 0.50 29.26
N PRO A 138 43.85 1.79 29.32
CA PRO A 138 45.08 2.25 28.71
C PRO A 138 46.25 1.45 29.26
N ASN A 139 46.78 0.54 28.45
CA ASN A 139 48.07 -0.08 28.71
C ASN A 139 49.10 1.04 28.60
N TYR A 140 49.44 1.65 29.74
CA TYR A 140 50.52 2.61 29.89
C TYR A 140 51.85 1.88 29.65
N ASP A 141 52.17 1.61 28.38
CA ASP A 141 53.53 1.22 28.03
C ASP A 141 54.38 2.48 27.89
N SER A 142 55.05 2.78 29.00
CA SER A 142 56.02 3.85 29.15
C SER A 142 57.29 3.51 28.36
N THR A 143 57.32 3.84 27.06
CA THR A 143 58.59 3.98 26.34
C THR A 143 58.71 5.35 25.68
N LYS A 144 59.53 6.19 26.32
CA LYS A 144 59.99 7.51 25.87
C LYS A 144 60.57 7.47 24.46
N GLY A 145 60.18 8.42 23.61
CA GLY A 145 60.94 8.76 22.41
C GLY A 145 60.21 9.67 21.42
N THR A 146 60.30 10.98 21.65
CA THR A 146 60.45 12.07 20.65
C THR A 146 60.17 11.69 19.19
N THR A 147 59.17 12.26 18.50
CA THR A 147 59.32 13.57 17.84
C THR A 147 57.96 14.10 17.37
N SER A 148 57.77 15.39 17.64
CA SER A 148 56.69 16.29 17.23
C SER A 148 56.29 16.21 15.75
N SER A 149 55.07 15.77 15.48
CA SER A 149 54.21 16.35 14.45
C SER A 149 52.75 16.32 14.94
N SER A 150 52.13 17.50 14.95
CA SER A 150 50.83 17.81 15.52
C SER A 150 49.70 17.01 14.84
N PRO A 151 48.94 16.16 15.55
CA PRO A 151 47.69 15.62 15.04
C PRO A 151 46.57 16.62 15.34
N GLU A 152 46.11 17.25 14.27
CA GLU A 152 44.90 18.06 14.22
C GLU A 152 43.71 17.21 14.70
N ASN A 153 43.05 17.65 15.77
CA ASN A 153 41.82 17.08 16.33
C ASN A 153 40.71 17.14 15.27
N GLN A 154 40.66 16.17 14.36
CA GLN A 154 39.46 15.91 13.59
C GLN A 154 38.48 15.13 14.47
N PRO A 155 37.27 15.66 14.71
CA PRO A 155 36.24 14.92 15.40
C PRO A 155 36.01 13.59 14.66
N PRO A 156 35.69 12.50 15.39
CA PRO A 156 35.50 11.18 14.80
C PRO A 156 34.51 11.32 13.65
N SER A 157 34.99 11.11 12.43
CA SER A 157 34.18 11.12 11.23
C SER A 157 33.10 10.08 11.44
N GLU A 158 31.87 10.54 11.70
CA GLU A 158 30.69 9.72 11.78
C GLU A 158 30.68 8.83 10.55
N ASP A 159 31.01 7.56 10.76
CA ASP A 159 30.98 6.48 9.79
C ASP A 159 29.71 6.67 8.96
N HIS A 160 29.92 7.10 7.71
CA HIS A 160 28.88 7.34 6.72
C HIS A 160 28.30 5.98 6.39
N GLY A 161 27.41 5.51 7.28
CA GLY A 161 26.63 4.31 7.14
C GLY A 161 26.03 4.34 5.75
N ASP A 162 26.52 3.42 4.93
CA ASP A 162 26.32 3.32 3.50
C ASP A 162 24.88 3.73 3.10
N PRO A 163 24.67 4.92 2.50
CA PRO A 163 23.34 5.45 2.21
C PRO A 163 22.58 4.64 1.14
N THR A 164 23.19 3.57 0.63
CA THR A 164 22.66 2.75 -0.46
C THR A 164 21.71 1.63 0.00
N GLY A 165 21.65 1.31 1.30
CA GLY A 165 20.79 0.25 1.84
C GLY A 165 19.27 0.54 1.86
N LEU A 166 18.84 1.76 1.53
CA LEU A 166 17.45 2.23 1.70
C LEU A 166 16.58 2.16 0.44
N SER A 167 17.13 1.92 -0.74
CA SER A 167 16.39 2.13 -1.99
C SER A 167 15.42 0.99 -2.35
N CYS A 168 15.79 -0.28 -2.13
CA CYS A 168 14.90 -1.41 -2.50
C CYS A 168 13.70 -1.60 -1.58
N SER A 169 13.82 -1.26 -0.28
CA SER A 169 12.69 -1.42 0.66
C SER A 169 11.60 -0.37 0.45
N SER A 170 11.89 0.76 -0.19
CA SER A 170 10.92 1.84 -0.41
C SER A 170 9.92 1.48 -1.52
N ILE A 171 10.41 1.01 -2.67
CA ILE A 171 9.58 0.68 -3.85
C ILE A 171 8.53 -0.38 -3.52
N GLY A 172 8.94 -1.50 -2.92
CA GLY A 172 8.01 -2.57 -2.57
C GLY A 172 6.97 -2.14 -1.53
N THR A 173 7.31 -1.19 -0.65
CA THR A 173 6.36 -0.66 0.33
C THR A 173 5.31 0.22 -0.35
N VAL A 174 5.70 1.07 -1.30
CA VAL A 174 4.76 1.88 -2.09
C VAL A 174 3.82 0.98 -2.89
N ILE A 175 4.34 -0.03 -3.59
CA ILE A 175 3.49 -0.97 -4.34
C ILE A 175 2.50 -1.70 -3.40
N SER A 176 2.99 -2.17 -2.24
CA SER A 176 2.13 -2.86 -1.27
C SER A 176 1.06 -1.95 -0.69
N LEU A 177 1.39 -0.68 -0.42
CA LEU A 177 0.46 0.33 0.08
C LEU A 177 -0.58 0.68 -0.96
N THR A 178 -0.17 0.93 -2.20
CA THR A 178 -1.09 1.22 -3.30
C THR A 178 -2.02 0.05 -3.57
N MET A 179 -1.51 -1.19 -3.59
CA MET A 179 -2.35 -2.39 -3.76
C MET A 179 -3.32 -2.60 -2.60
N LEU A 180 -2.92 -2.24 -1.39
CA LEU A 180 -3.76 -2.38 -0.21
C LEU A 180 -4.86 -1.32 -0.16
N GLY A 181 -4.54 -0.10 -0.58
CA GLY A 181 -5.51 0.97 -0.75
C GLY A 181 -6.57 0.58 -1.76
N ALA A 182 -6.13 0.29 -2.99
CA ALA A 182 -7.01 -0.03 -4.11
C ALA A 182 -7.63 -1.46 -4.05
N LEU A 183 -7.61 -2.10 -2.89
CA LEU A 183 -8.19 -3.42 -2.70
C LEU A 183 -9.73 -3.37 -2.74
N ASP A 184 -10.31 -2.26 -2.30
CA ASP A 184 -11.74 -1.99 -2.41
C ASP A 184 -12.19 -1.90 -3.88
N GLU A 185 -11.39 -1.28 -4.75
CA GLU A 185 -11.62 -1.21 -6.20
C GLU A 185 -11.72 -2.60 -6.84
N LEU A 186 -10.87 -3.52 -6.39
CA LEU A 186 -10.88 -4.91 -6.87
C LEU A 186 -12.21 -5.61 -6.55
N SER A 187 -12.87 -5.23 -5.45
CA SER A 187 -14.18 -5.76 -5.08
C SER A 187 -15.34 -5.07 -5.82
N TYR A 188 -15.22 -3.76 -6.06
CA TYR A 188 -16.29 -2.94 -6.60
C TYR A 188 -16.34 -2.93 -8.14
N PHE A 189 -15.20 -2.90 -8.84
CA PHE A 189 -15.16 -2.83 -10.30
C PHE A 189 -15.81 -4.04 -10.97
N PRO A 190 -15.63 -5.29 -10.49
CA PRO A 190 -16.35 -6.42 -11.05
C PRO A 190 -17.86 -6.28 -10.93
N ALA A 191 -18.37 -5.76 -9.80
CA ALA A 191 -19.80 -5.53 -9.61
C ALA A 191 -20.35 -4.49 -10.60
N LEU A 192 -19.62 -3.38 -10.81
CA LEU A 192 -19.97 -2.36 -11.80
C LEU A 192 -20.01 -2.89 -13.24
N LEU A 193 -19.04 -3.74 -13.59
CA LEU A 193 -18.95 -4.36 -14.92
C LEU A 193 -20.05 -5.39 -15.15
N VAL A 194 -20.31 -6.25 -14.17
CA VAL A 194 -21.38 -7.25 -14.23
C VAL A 194 -22.75 -6.56 -14.29
N GLY A 195 -22.93 -5.47 -13.54
CA GLY A 195 -24.12 -4.62 -13.59
C GLY A 195 -24.26 -3.81 -14.89
N LYS A 196 -23.28 -3.86 -15.80
CA LYS A 196 -23.23 -3.09 -17.05
C LYS A 196 -23.41 -1.57 -16.84
N ILE A 197 -23.02 -1.07 -15.68
CA ILE A 197 -23.09 0.36 -15.35
C ILE A 197 -22.03 1.10 -16.16
N PHE A 198 -20.84 0.50 -16.29
CA PHE A 198 -19.73 1.00 -17.08
C PHE A 198 -19.18 -0.09 -17.99
N THR A 199 -18.62 0.34 -19.12
CA THR A 199 -17.84 -0.54 -20.00
C THR A 199 -16.42 -0.74 -19.44
N PRO A 200 -15.72 -1.84 -19.79
CA PRO A 200 -14.33 -2.06 -19.39
C PRO A 200 -13.39 -0.90 -19.74
N TRP A 201 -13.62 -0.26 -20.90
CA TRP A 201 -12.81 0.88 -21.34
C TRP A 201 -13.07 2.15 -20.53
N GLU A 202 -14.33 2.42 -20.19
CA GLU A 202 -14.68 3.54 -19.32
C GLU A 202 -14.05 3.39 -17.93
N ILE A 203 -13.99 2.17 -17.38
CA ILE A 203 -13.31 1.93 -16.10
C ILE A 203 -11.79 2.12 -16.24
N CYS A 204 -11.15 1.54 -17.25
CA CYS A 204 -9.70 1.68 -17.42
C CYS A 204 -9.27 3.14 -17.66
N LEU A 205 -9.95 3.85 -18.56
CA LEU A 205 -9.67 5.26 -18.84
C LEU A 205 -10.09 6.15 -17.68
N GLY A 206 -11.21 5.83 -17.03
CA GLY A 206 -11.70 6.51 -15.84
C GLY A 206 -10.68 6.46 -14.71
N THR A 207 -10.12 5.28 -14.46
CA THR A 207 -9.06 5.03 -13.47
C THR A 207 -7.79 5.80 -13.81
N LEU A 208 -7.37 5.80 -15.08
CA LEU A 208 -6.20 6.57 -15.50
C LEU A 208 -6.37 8.08 -15.25
N LEU A 209 -7.53 8.64 -15.61
CA LEU A 209 -7.84 10.06 -15.40
C LEU A 209 -7.92 10.40 -13.91
N ALA A 210 -8.59 9.55 -13.11
CA ALA A 210 -8.69 9.69 -11.67
C ALA A 210 -7.30 9.67 -11.02
N ALA A 211 -6.45 8.70 -11.38
CA ALA A 211 -5.08 8.59 -10.88
C ALA A 211 -4.23 9.82 -11.21
N ILE A 212 -4.32 10.35 -12.43
CA ILE A 212 -3.61 11.59 -12.82
C ILE A 212 -4.11 12.78 -11.99
N PHE A 213 -5.43 12.92 -11.85
CA PHE A 213 -6.05 14.02 -11.09
C PHE A 213 -5.66 13.96 -9.61
N ILE A 214 -5.70 12.79 -9.01
CA ILE A 214 -5.29 12.56 -7.63
C ILE A 214 -3.80 12.83 -7.45
N LEU A 215 -2.95 12.33 -8.35
CA LEU A 215 -1.53 12.63 -8.31
C LEU A 215 -1.27 14.14 -8.36
N LEU A 216 -2.00 14.87 -9.20
CA LEU A 216 -1.94 16.33 -9.26
C LEU A 216 -2.33 16.96 -7.91
N ILE A 217 -3.45 16.55 -7.32
CA ILE A 217 -3.91 17.06 -6.01
C ILE A 217 -2.89 16.74 -4.91
N VAL A 218 -2.40 15.50 -4.84
CA VAL A 218 -1.45 15.07 -3.81
C VAL A 218 -0.14 15.85 -3.95
N THR A 219 0.39 15.95 -5.16
CA THR A 219 1.66 16.62 -5.43
C THR A 219 1.57 18.14 -5.27
N CYS A 220 0.46 18.77 -5.65
CA CYS A 220 0.28 20.22 -5.58
C CYS A 220 -0.26 20.71 -4.22
N CYS A 221 -1.28 20.03 -3.68
CA CYS A 221 -2.04 20.47 -2.49
C CYS A 221 -1.56 19.78 -1.22
N LEU A 222 -1.53 18.44 -1.18
CA LEU A 222 -1.21 17.71 0.07
C LEU A 222 0.26 17.86 0.47
N ALA A 223 1.17 18.00 -0.50
CA ALA A 223 2.57 18.34 -0.23
C ALA A 223 2.75 19.67 0.54
N ARG A 224 1.75 20.56 0.53
CA ARG A 224 1.76 21.82 1.29
C ARG A 224 1.22 21.64 2.72
N CYS A 225 0.52 20.55 3.01
CA CYS A 225 -0.18 20.29 4.27
C CYS A 225 0.65 19.44 5.25
N LYS A 226 1.70 20.05 5.83
CA LYS A 226 2.51 19.43 6.90
C LYS A 226 1.71 18.78 8.05
N PRO A 227 0.69 19.44 8.67
CA PRO A 227 -0.01 18.86 9.81
C PRO A 227 -0.78 17.58 9.46
N LEU A 228 -1.27 17.47 8.22
CA LEU A 228 -1.95 16.25 7.76
C LEU A 228 -0.96 15.09 7.62
N ALA A 229 0.21 15.36 7.02
CA ALA A 229 1.27 14.36 6.87
C ALA A 229 1.77 13.86 8.24
N ASP A 230 1.98 14.75 9.20
CA ASP A 230 2.41 14.39 10.56
C ASP A 230 1.35 13.59 11.31
N CYS A 231 0.06 13.86 11.07
CA CYS A 231 -1.04 13.10 11.65
C CYS A 231 -1.11 11.68 11.07
N LEU A 232 -0.93 11.54 9.75
CA LEU A 232 -0.99 10.25 9.05
C LEU A 232 0.19 9.34 9.40
N ASP A 233 1.39 9.91 9.54
CA ASP A 233 2.59 9.14 9.91
C ASP A 233 2.47 8.49 11.30
N ARG A 234 1.59 9.02 12.17
CA ARG A 234 1.29 8.40 13.47
C ARG A 234 0.42 7.16 13.38
N ILE A 235 -0.37 6.98 12.31
CA ILE A 235 -1.33 5.88 12.22
C ILE A 235 -0.63 4.65 11.62
N PRO A 236 -0.48 3.54 12.36
CA PRO A 236 0.10 2.34 11.80
C PRO A 236 -0.86 1.71 10.79
N ILE A 237 -0.35 1.42 9.60
CA ILE A 237 -1.10 0.81 8.49
C ILE A 237 -1.90 -0.44 8.94
N TYR A 238 -1.30 -1.32 9.75
CA TYR A 238 -1.98 -2.54 10.22
C TYR A 238 -3.24 -2.26 11.04
N THR A 239 -3.35 -1.11 11.71
CA THR A 239 -4.54 -0.73 12.48
C THR A 239 -5.71 -0.48 11.54
N VAL A 240 -5.46 0.17 10.40
CA VAL A 240 -6.50 0.41 9.39
C VAL A 240 -6.94 -0.90 8.74
N ILE A 241 -5.99 -1.77 8.36
CA ILE A 241 -6.33 -3.10 7.80
C ILE A 241 -7.16 -3.92 8.80
N ALA A 242 -6.75 -3.96 10.08
CA ALA A 242 -7.48 -4.71 11.10
C ALA A 242 -8.89 -4.16 11.33
N LEU A 243 -9.08 -2.84 11.25
CA LEU A 243 -10.39 -2.21 11.33
C LEU A 243 -11.28 -2.66 10.16
N PHE A 244 -10.78 -2.59 8.92
CA PHE A 244 -11.50 -3.07 7.74
C PHE A 244 -11.85 -4.55 7.84
N ALA A 245 -10.90 -5.40 8.22
CA ALA A 245 -11.14 -6.83 8.41
C ALA A 245 -12.25 -7.09 9.45
N THR A 246 -12.27 -6.30 10.54
CA THR A 246 -13.30 -6.39 11.58
C THR A 246 -14.68 -6.01 11.03
N ILE A 247 -14.78 -4.91 10.29
CA ILE A 247 -16.06 -4.47 9.69
C ILE A 247 -16.59 -5.52 8.70
N LEU A 248 -15.74 -6.05 7.81
CA LEU A 248 -16.13 -7.11 6.87
C LEU A 248 -16.58 -8.38 7.58
N THR A 249 -15.87 -8.78 8.64
CA THR A 249 -16.23 -9.97 9.44
C THR A 249 -17.59 -9.78 10.11
N LEU A 250 -17.86 -8.58 10.63
CA LEU A 250 -19.15 -8.25 11.22
C LEU A 250 -20.26 -8.28 10.18
N GLY A 251 -20.04 -7.71 8.98
CA GLY A 251 -21.01 -7.75 7.88
C GLY A 251 -21.41 -9.19 7.53
N VAL A 252 -20.42 -10.05 7.28
CA VAL A 252 -20.66 -11.48 6.99
C VAL A 252 -21.39 -12.19 8.14
N LEU A 253 -21.05 -11.87 9.39
CA LEU A 253 -21.71 -12.45 10.56
C LEU A 253 -23.17 -11.99 10.67
N PHE A 254 -23.45 -10.72 10.38
CA PHE A 254 -24.82 -10.18 10.36
C PHE A 254 -25.65 -10.83 9.27
N ASP A 255 -25.12 -10.96 8.06
CA ASP A 255 -25.82 -11.61 6.94
C ASP A 255 -26.14 -13.09 7.27
N ALA A 256 -25.17 -13.82 7.83
CA ALA A 256 -25.37 -15.20 8.24
C ALA A 256 -26.39 -15.36 9.38
N LEU A 257 -26.37 -14.47 10.38
CA LEU A 257 -27.28 -14.55 11.53
C LEU A 257 -28.72 -14.13 11.20
N TRP A 258 -28.90 -13.25 10.21
CA TRP A 258 -30.22 -12.75 9.84
C TRP A 258 -30.95 -13.67 8.86
N ASP A 259 -30.24 -14.43 8.01
CA ASP A 259 -30.85 -15.38 7.07
C ASP A 259 -31.51 -16.59 7.77
N ASP A 260 -31.14 -16.88 9.03
CA ASP A 260 -31.75 -17.94 9.85
C ASP A 260 -33.13 -17.58 10.44
N ARG A 261 -33.62 -16.33 10.25
CA ARG A 261 -34.92 -15.85 10.79
C ARG A 261 -35.96 -15.62 9.69
#